data_AF-A0A521T8E8-F1
#
_entry.id   AF-A0A521T8E8-F1
#
_cell.length_a   1.000
_cell.length_b   1.000
_cell.length_c   1.000
_cell.angle_alpha   90.00
_cell.angle_beta   90.00
_cell.angle_gamma   90.00
#
_symmetry.space_group_name_H-M   'P 1'
#
loop_
_entity.id
_entity.type
_entity.pdbx_description
1 polymer ?
#
loop_
_entity_poly.entity_id
_entity_poly.type
_entity_poly.pdbx_seq_one_letter_code
_entity_poly.pdbx_strand_id
1 'polypeptide(L)'
;MRRLLAVLGICALAGTLILAAPAPQAPASLAAQRKVAPVPPGTPMLSVDGIMRGPKLVGNPPSAVRWSRDGSTVYFSWQKFDETTASTYSVKADGSGLTKLTDEQTRAITTPVTGRWDRDRKRALVAEGGDITIVDGATGARRVLLRTAANESNPRWARN
;
A
#
# COMPACT_ATOMS: atom_id res chain seq x y z
N MET A 1 78.99 -50.01 -2.27
CA MET A 1 77.62 -49.48 -2.07
C MET A 1 76.77 -50.55 -1.43
N ARG A 2 75.86 -50.22 -0.49
CA ARG A 2 74.97 -51.15 0.26
C ARG A 2 75.75 -52.13 1.18
N ARG A 3 75.28 -52.57 2.35
CA ARG A 3 74.06 -52.32 3.18
C ARG A 3 74.55 -52.11 4.66
N LEU A 4 73.87 -52.31 5.80
CA LEU A 4 72.57 -52.88 6.17
C LEU A 4 71.90 -52.05 7.31
N LEU A 5 71.85 -52.59 8.54
CA LEU A 5 71.19 -52.16 9.79
C LEU A 5 72.17 -52.52 10.95
N ALA A 6 72.28 -51.87 12.12
CA ALA A 6 71.30 -51.32 13.09
C ALA A 6 70.64 -52.39 13.99
N VAL A 7 70.97 -52.37 15.30
CA VAL A 7 70.36 -53.17 16.39
C VAL A 7 70.26 -52.32 17.67
N LEU A 8 69.18 -52.50 18.43
CA LEU A 8 68.87 -51.79 19.69
C LEU A 8 69.57 -52.39 20.93
N GLY A 9 69.57 -51.63 22.03
CA GLY A 9 69.84 -52.16 23.37
C GLY A 9 69.30 -51.29 24.51
N ILE A 10 68.94 -51.96 25.61
CA ILE A 10 68.71 -51.43 26.98
C ILE A 10 67.39 -50.65 27.22
N CYS A 11 66.51 -51.29 28.01
CA CYS A 11 65.77 -50.85 29.23
C CYS A 11 65.14 -49.43 29.32
N ALA A 12 64.17 -49.14 30.22
CA ALA A 12 63.70 -49.86 31.41
C ALA A 12 62.24 -49.48 31.80
N LEU A 13 61.69 -50.22 32.78
CA LEU A 13 60.57 -49.89 33.68
C LEU A 13 59.31 -49.18 33.11
N ALA A 14 58.19 -49.90 33.12
CA ALA A 14 56.87 -49.28 33.08
C ALA A 14 56.54 -48.61 34.43
N GLY A 15 56.48 -47.27 34.46
CA GLY A 15 55.99 -46.50 35.59
C GLY A 15 54.53 -46.05 35.38
N THR A 16 53.62 -46.52 36.22
CA THR A 16 52.17 -46.25 36.08
C THR A 16 51.82 -44.83 36.50
N LEU A 17 51.77 -43.89 35.56
CA LEU A 17 51.32 -42.52 35.81
C LEU A 17 49.79 -42.45 35.84
N ILE A 18 49.22 -41.97 36.94
CA ILE A 18 47.77 -41.81 37.12
C ILE A 18 47.28 -40.64 36.26
N LEU A 19 46.44 -40.93 35.26
CA LEU A 19 45.85 -39.92 34.39
C LEU A 19 44.67 -39.21 35.09
N ALA A 20 44.96 -38.12 35.79
CA ALA A 20 43.94 -37.24 36.34
C ALA A 20 43.17 -36.53 35.21
N ALA A 21 41.92 -36.95 34.97
CA ALA A 21 41.07 -36.35 33.94
C ALA A 21 40.65 -34.92 34.35
N PRO A 22 40.81 -33.90 33.47
CA PRO A 22 40.33 -32.55 33.77
C PRO A 22 38.80 -32.50 33.77
N ALA A 23 38.22 -31.86 34.80
CA ALA A 23 36.78 -31.68 34.88
C ALA A 23 36.25 -30.78 33.74
N PRO A 24 35.07 -31.08 33.16
CA PRO A 24 34.49 -30.27 32.09
C PRO A 24 34.08 -28.90 32.62
N GLN A 25 34.78 -27.86 32.17
CA GLN A 25 34.38 -26.48 32.47
C GLN A 25 33.12 -26.13 31.67
N ALA A 26 32.07 -25.68 32.37
CA ALA A 26 30.86 -25.18 31.72
C ALA A 26 31.20 -23.95 30.85
N PRO A 27 30.60 -23.81 29.66
CA PRO A 27 30.89 -22.68 28.79
C PRO A 27 30.46 -21.38 29.47
N ALA A 28 31.41 -20.45 29.64
CA ALA A 28 31.13 -19.13 30.19
C ALA A 28 30.12 -18.40 29.29
N SER A 29 28.92 -18.17 29.80
CA SER A 29 27.87 -17.47 29.05
C SER A 29 28.28 -16.02 28.84
N LEU A 30 28.77 -15.73 27.64
CA LEU A 30 28.90 -14.36 27.12
C LEU A 30 27.49 -13.79 26.95
N ALA A 31 26.97 -13.23 28.04
CA ALA A 31 25.83 -12.34 28.05
C ALA A 31 26.19 -11.07 27.25
N ALA A 32 26.14 -11.19 25.93
CA ALA A 32 26.43 -10.11 25.01
C ALA A 32 25.45 -8.97 25.27
N GLN A 33 25.91 -7.95 25.99
CA GLN A 33 25.16 -6.72 26.21
C GLN A 33 24.88 -6.10 24.85
N ARG A 34 23.67 -6.35 24.34
CA ARG A 34 23.18 -5.79 23.07
C ARG A 34 23.04 -4.29 23.26
N LYS A 35 24.14 -3.57 23.03
CA LYS A 35 24.23 -2.12 23.11
C LYS A 35 23.10 -1.53 22.28
N VAL A 36 22.08 -1.01 22.97
CA VAL A 36 20.93 -0.38 22.31
C VAL A 36 21.49 0.81 21.55
N ALA A 37 21.38 0.77 20.22
CA ALA A 37 21.77 1.91 19.40
C ALA A 37 20.89 3.10 19.78
N PRO A 38 21.43 4.33 19.87
CA PRO A 38 20.61 5.51 20.08
C PRO A 38 19.51 5.58 19.03
N VAL A 39 18.26 5.77 19.46
CA VAL A 39 17.15 6.03 18.53
C VAL A 39 17.48 7.31 17.76
N PRO A 40 17.47 7.32 16.42
CA PRO A 40 17.83 8.51 15.66
C PRO A 40 16.92 9.69 16.01
N PRO A 41 17.48 10.86 16.41
CA PRO A 41 16.71 12.07 16.62
C PRO A 41 16.11 12.50 15.29
N GLY A 42 14.78 12.38 15.16
CA GLY A 42 14.08 12.51 13.88
C GLY A 42 13.02 11.43 13.66
N THR A 43 13.04 10.33 14.42
CA THR A 43 11.87 9.45 14.54
C THR A 43 10.79 10.19 15.35
N PRO A 44 9.63 10.57 14.80
CA PRO A 44 8.60 11.23 15.59
C PRO A 44 7.98 10.20 16.53
N MET A 45 8.37 10.24 17.80
CA MET A 45 7.78 9.40 18.83
C MET A 45 6.26 9.63 18.86
N LEU A 46 5.48 8.55 18.88
CA LEU A 46 4.02 8.61 18.72
C LEU A 46 3.38 9.40 19.88
N SER A 47 3.13 10.69 19.64
CA SER A 47 2.62 11.63 20.64
C SER A 47 1.15 11.99 20.40
N VAL A 48 0.49 12.51 21.43
CA VAL A 48 -0.90 12.98 21.35
C VAL A 48 -1.02 14.08 20.30
N ASP A 49 -0.15 15.09 20.32
CA ASP A 49 -0.11 16.15 19.29
C ASP A 49 0.15 15.57 17.89
N GLY A 50 0.99 14.53 17.81
CA GLY A 50 1.29 13.81 16.59
C GLY A 50 0.04 13.20 15.94
N ILE A 51 -0.81 12.56 16.76
CA ILE A 51 -2.07 11.89 16.38
C ILE A 51 -3.17 12.93 16.09
N MET A 52 -3.31 13.95 16.93
CA MET A 52 -4.38 14.96 16.86
C MET A 52 -4.31 15.88 15.63
N ARG A 53 -3.26 15.76 14.80
CA ARG A 53 -3.15 16.42 13.48
C ARG A 53 -4.18 15.93 12.45
N GLY A 54 -4.87 14.83 12.69
CA GLY A 54 -5.95 14.34 11.81
C GLY A 54 -5.46 14.10 10.37
N PRO A 55 -6.15 14.61 9.33
CA PRO A 55 -5.72 14.46 7.93
C PRO A 55 -4.30 14.96 7.63
N LYS A 56 -3.73 15.88 8.43
CA LYS A 56 -2.33 16.31 8.27
C LYS A 56 -1.30 15.27 8.70
N LEU A 57 -1.73 14.12 9.23
CA LEU A 57 -0.88 12.97 9.58
C LEU A 57 -0.79 11.92 8.45
N VAL A 58 -1.90 11.68 7.74
CA VAL A 58 -2.06 10.54 6.81
C VAL A 58 -2.63 10.92 5.43
N GLY A 59 -2.94 12.20 5.20
CA GLY A 59 -3.72 12.67 4.05
C GLY A 59 -5.22 12.48 4.25
N ASN A 60 -6.01 12.84 3.22
CA ASN A 60 -7.42 12.44 3.13
C ASN A 60 -7.52 11.07 2.42
N PRO A 61 -8.54 10.24 2.71
CA PRO A 61 -8.80 9.04 1.95
C PRO A 61 -9.27 9.38 0.51
N PRO A 62 -9.03 8.49 -0.49
CA PRO A 62 -9.63 8.60 -1.80
C PRO A 62 -11.16 8.71 -1.75
N SER A 63 -11.72 9.56 -2.60
CA SER A 63 -13.14 9.90 -2.67
C SER A 63 -13.62 10.01 -4.13
N ALA A 64 -14.92 10.20 -4.36
CA ALA A 64 -15.49 10.36 -5.71
C ALA A 64 -15.08 9.26 -6.72
N VAL A 65 -14.95 8.02 -6.23
CA VAL A 65 -14.45 6.87 -7.00
C VAL A 65 -15.44 6.49 -8.11
N ARG A 66 -14.98 6.54 -9.37
CA ARG A 66 -15.75 6.21 -10.57
C ARG A 66 -14.91 5.37 -11.53
N TRP A 67 -15.51 4.36 -12.14
CA TRP A 67 -14.86 3.56 -13.17
C TRP A 67 -15.02 4.19 -14.56
N SER A 68 -14.08 3.92 -15.46
CA SER A 68 -14.26 4.09 -16.90
C SER A 68 -15.31 3.10 -17.43
N ARG A 69 -15.95 3.42 -18.55
CA ARG A 69 -17.07 2.63 -19.10
C ARG A 69 -16.68 1.20 -19.52
N ASP A 70 -15.46 1.05 -20.00
CA ASP A 70 -14.82 -0.22 -20.38
C ASP A 70 -14.29 -1.01 -19.17
N GLY A 71 -14.25 -0.40 -17.97
CA GLY A 71 -13.70 -1.00 -16.76
C GLY A 71 -12.17 -1.07 -16.70
N SER A 72 -11.44 -0.43 -17.63
CA SER A 72 -9.96 -0.46 -17.65
C SER A 72 -9.30 0.44 -16.61
N THR A 73 -10.00 1.50 -16.17
CA THR A 73 -9.43 2.60 -15.39
C THR A 73 -10.38 3.00 -14.25
N VAL A 74 -9.81 3.32 -13.09
CA VAL A 74 -10.51 3.93 -11.95
C VAL A 74 -10.04 5.37 -11.81
N TYR A 75 -10.98 6.31 -11.76
CA TYR A 75 -10.71 7.70 -11.41
C TYR A 75 -11.24 8.01 -10.01
N PHE A 76 -10.51 8.83 -9.26
CA PHE A 76 -10.91 9.24 -7.91
C PHE A 76 -10.30 10.60 -7.55
N SER A 77 -10.91 11.30 -6.59
CA SER A 77 -10.37 12.53 -6.01
C SER A 77 -9.57 12.19 -4.76
N TRP A 78 -8.34 12.66 -4.66
CA TRP A 78 -7.45 12.41 -3.53
C TRP A 78 -6.62 13.65 -3.18
N GLN A 79 -6.31 13.79 -1.90
CA GLN A 79 -5.42 14.81 -1.35
C GLN A 79 -4.43 14.10 -0.44
N LYS A 80 -3.16 14.09 -0.84
CA LYS A 80 -2.08 13.53 -0.02
C LYS A 80 -1.77 14.44 1.18
N PHE A 81 -0.97 13.94 2.12
CA PHE A 81 -0.59 14.66 3.34
C PHE A 81 0.21 15.96 3.06
N ASP A 82 0.89 16.02 1.90
CA ASP A 82 1.70 17.12 1.40
C ASP A 82 0.94 18.07 0.45
N GLU A 83 -0.32 17.78 0.12
CA GLU A 83 -1.13 18.57 -0.81
C GLU A 83 -2.17 19.44 -0.09
N THR A 84 -2.26 20.73 -0.45
CA THR A 84 -3.25 21.67 0.12
C THR A 84 -4.68 21.42 -0.39
N THR A 85 -4.82 20.84 -1.58
CA THR A 85 -6.10 20.72 -2.31
C THR A 85 -6.21 19.35 -2.97
N ALA A 86 -7.40 18.74 -2.92
CA ALA A 86 -7.66 17.48 -3.61
C ALA A 86 -7.55 17.61 -5.13
N SER A 87 -7.07 16.56 -5.79
CA SER A 87 -6.85 16.47 -7.23
C SER A 87 -7.41 15.15 -7.79
N THR A 88 -7.74 15.11 -9.08
CA THR A 88 -8.14 13.86 -9.73
C THR A 88 -6.92 12.98 -10.01
N TYR A 89 -7.02 11.71 -9.64
CA TYR A 89 -6.08 10.65 -10.00
C TYR A 89 -6.76 9.61 -10.88
N SER A 90 -5.96 8.93 -11.71
CA SER A 90 -6.33 7.72 -12.42
C SER A 90 -5.40 6.56 -12.05
N VAL A 91 -5.93 5.35 -11.98
CA VAL A 91 -5.16 4.10 -11.89
C VAL A 91 -5.83 3.04 -12.78
N LYS A 92 -5.07 2.09 -13.31
CA LYS A 92 -5.65 0.96 -14.07
C LYS A 92 -6.37 -0.01 -13.14
N ALA A 93 -7.23 -0.85 -13.73
CA ALA A 93 -7.93 -1.93 -13.04
C ALA A 93 -7.01 -2.96 -12.37
N ASP A 94 -5.77 -3.11 -12.85
CA ASP A 94 -4.72 -3.95 -12.26
C ASP A 94 -3.95 -3.28 -11.10
N GLY A 95 -4.31 -2.05 -10.72
CA GLY A 95 -3.64 -1.26 -9.70
C GLY A 95 -2.37 -0.51 -10.16
N SER A 96 -1.94 -0.69 -11.41
CA SER A 96 -0.74 -0.03 -11.96
C SER A 96 -1.04 1.33 -12.60
N GLY A 97 0.02 2.11 -12.85
CA GLY A 97 -0.09 3.38 -13.58
C GLY A 97 -0.78 4.53 -12.83
N LEU A 98 -0.74 4.53 -11.48
CA LEU A 98 -1.29 5.62 -10.66
C LEU A 98 -0.71 6.98 -11.07
N THR A 99 -1.56 7.84 -11.61
CA THR A 99 -1.18 9.11 -12.26
C THR A 99 -2.08 10.25 -11.77
N LYS A 100 -1.50 11.41 -11.47
CA LYS A 100 -2.22 12.66 -11.19
C LYS A 100 -2.62 13.30 -12.52
N LEU A 101 -3.90 13.64 -12.69
CA LEU A 101 -4.41 14.20 -13.94
C LEU A 101 -4.33 15.73 -13.96
N THR A 102 -4.24 16.31 -15.17
CA THR A 102 -4.44 17.75 -15.39
C THR A 102 -5.92 18.12 -15.37
N ASP A 103 -6.23 19.41 -15.41
CA ASP A 103 -7.61 19.90 -15.48
C ASP A 103 -8.27 19.55 -16.83
N GLU A 104 -7.52 19.53 -17.93
CA GLU A 104 -7.98 19.10 -19.26
C GLU A 104 -8.36 17.62 -19.23
N GLN A 105 -7.46 16.79 -18.69
CA GLN A 105 -7.68 15.36 -18.52
C GLN A 105 -8.85 15.08 -17.58
N THR A 106 -8.99 15.83 -16.49
CA THR A 106 -10.12 15.74 -15.56
C THR A 106 -11.45 16.10 -16.24
N ARG A 107 -11.47 17.16 -17.05
CA ARG A 107 -12.65 17.60 -17.82
C ARG A 107 -13.03 16.62 -18.93
N ALA A 108 -12.08 15.85 -19.45
CA ALA A 108 -12.32 14.81 -20.46
C ALA A 108 -12.98 13.53 -19.90
N ILE A 109 -13.07 13.34 -18.58
CA ILE A 109 -13.69 12.14 -17.99
C ILE A 109 -15.22 12.21 -18.12
N THR A 110 -15.75 11.51 -19.12
CA THR A 110 -17.18 11.44 -19.44
C THR A 110 -18.03 10.72 -18.38
N THR A 111 -17.44 9.82 -17.57
CA THR A 111 -18.19 9.03 -16.59
C THR A 111 -18.57 9.88 -15.37
N PRO A 112 -19.86 9.89 -14.95
CA PRO A 112 -20.27 10.67 -13.79
C PRO A 112 -19.74 10.08 -12.47
N VAL A 113 -19.65 10.91 -11.44
CA VAL A 113 -19.23 10.51 -10.07
C VAL A 113 -20.35 9.75 -9.35
N THR A 114 -21.61 9.99 -9.70
CA THR A 114 -22.80 9.40 -9.07
C THR A 114 -23.80 8.93 -10.12
N GLY A 115 -24.89 8.30 -9.67
CA GLY A 115 -25.97 7.81 -10.52
C GLY A 115 -25.94 6.30 -10.76
N ARG A 116 -26.79 5.81 -11.65
CA ARG A 116 -26.97 4.38 -11.95
C ARG A 116 -26.87 4.11 -13.45
N TRP A 117 -25.95 3.25 -13.84
CA TRP A 117 -25.86 2.74 -15.21
C TRP A 117 -27.07 1.87 -15.57
N ASP A 118 -27.48 1.89 -16.84
CA ASP A 118 -28.36 0.86 -17.40
C ASP A 118 -27.63 -0.48 -17.56
N ARG A 119 -28.38 -1.56 -17.80
CA ARG A 119 -27.87 -2.94 -17.93
C ARG A 119 -26.66 -3.05 -18.86
N ASP A 120 -26.72 -2.34 -19.98
CA ASP A 120 -25.72 -2.36 -21.05
C ASP A 120 -24.51 -1.44 -20.78
N ARG A 121 -24.51 -0.69 -19.67
CA ARG A 121 -23.57 0.42 -19.39
C ARG A 121 -23.43 1.39 -20.57
N LYS A 122 -24.54 1.69 -21.24
CA LYS A 122 -24.63 2.68 -22.33
C LYS A 122 -24.99 4.06 -21.80
N ARG A 123 -25.82 4.14 -20.75
CA ARG A 123 -26.31 5.40 -20.17
C ARG A 123 -26.27 5.36 -18.65
N ALA A 124 -25.88 6.47 -18.03
CA ALA A 124 -26.04 6.68 -16.60
C ALA A 124 -27.23 7.59 -16.32
N LEU A 125 -28.00 7.27 -15.27
CA LEU A 125 -29.11 8.07 -14.76
C LEU A 125 -28.65 8.74 -13.47
N VAL A 126 -28.57 10.07 -13.46
CA VAL A 126 -27.88 10.88 -12.45
C VAL A 126 -28.83 11.97 -11.94
N ALA A 127 -28.66 12.40 -10.69
CA ALA A 127 -29.21 13.66 -10.21
C ALA A 127 -28.08 14.71 -10.22
N GLU A 128 -28.16 15.70 -11.10
CA GLU A 128 -27.16 16.76 -11.26
C GLU A 128 -27.83 18.13 -11.01
N GLY A 129 -27.38 18.86 -9.98
CA GLY A 129 -27.93 20.19 -9.65
C GLY A 129 -29.37 20.20 -9.11
N GLY A 130 -29.96 19.04 -8.82
CA GLY A 130 -31.36 18.86 -8.42
C GLY A 130 -32.21 18.23 -9.53
N ASP A 131 -31.83 18.42 -10.79
CA ASP A 131 -32.49 17.81 -11.97
C ASP A 131 -32.12 16.33 -12.15
N ILE A 132 -33.03 15.54 -12.71
CA ILE A 132 -32.70 14.19 -13.21
C ILE A 132 -32.19 14.27 -14.64
N THR A 133 -30.97 13.77 -14.86
CA THR A 133 -30.26 13.80 -16.14
C THR A 133 -29.83 12.40 -16.58
N ILE A 134 -29.96 12.09 -17.87
CA ILE A 134 -29.27 10.97 -18.50
C ILE A 134 -27.93 11.48 -19.07
N VAL A 135 -26.86 10.75 -18.76
CA VAL A 135 -25.53 10.91 -19.36
C VAL A 135 -25.28 9.74 -20.30
N ASP A 136 -24.92 10.02 -21.55
CA ASP A 136 -24.43 9.00 -22.48
C ASP A 136 -23.00 8.57 -22.11
N GLY A 137 -22.78 7.26 -22.03
CA GLY A 137 -21.50 6.71 -21.55
C GLY A 137 -20.38 6.70 -22.58
N ALA A 138 -20.67 6.86 -23.88
CA ALA A 138 -19.64 6.92 -24.92
C ALA A 138 -19.10 8.36 -25.09
N THR A 139 -19.99 9.34 -25.01
CA THR A 139 -19.72 10.75 -25.35
C THR A 139 -19.69 11.70 -24.14
N GLY A 140 -20.25 11.29 -22.99
CA GLY A 140 -20.49 12.19 -21.86
C GLY A 140 -21.63 13.20 -22.08
N ALA A 141 -22.36 13.09 -23.21
CA ALA A 141 -23.45 13.99 -23.55
C ALA A 141 -24.58 13.91 -22.53
N ARG A 142 -25.08 15.06 -22.09
CA ARG A 142 -26.10 15.19 -21.05
C ARG A 142 -27.45 15.57 -21.63
N ARG A 143 -28.50 14.91 -21.13
CA ARG A 143 -29.90 15.24 -21.45
C ARG A 143 -30.74 15.20 -20.17
N VAL A 144 -31.20 16.36 -19.74
CA VAL A 144 -32.19 16.49 -18.65
C VAL A 144 -33.45 15.71 -19.04
N LEU A 145 -33.97 14.92 -18.10
CA LEU A 145 -35.26 14.23 -18.20
C LEU A 145 -36.36 14.99 -17.46
N LEU A 146 -36.03 15.49 -16.28
CA LEU A 146 -36.95 16.12 -15.35
C LEU A 146 -36.21 17.26 -14.65
N ARG A 147 -36.93 18.37 -14.50
CA ARG A 147 -36.56 19.59 -13.81
C ARG A 147 -37.79 20.10 -13.09
N THR A 148 -37.70 20.35 -11.79
CA THR A 148 -38.77 21.02 -11.04
C THR A 148 -38.22 22.17 -10.20
N ALA A 149 -39.02 22.73 -9.30
CA ALA A 149 -38.58 23.71 -8.30
C ALA A 149 -38.04 23.04 -7.00
N ALA A 150 -38.09 21.71 -6.91
CA ALA A 150 -37.56 20.91 -5.81
C ALA A 150 -36.37 20.06 -6.29
N ASN A 151 -35.59 19.54 -5.35
CA ASN A 151 -34.51 18.59 -5.69
C ASN A 151 -35.08 17.18 -5.89
N GLU A 152 -34.96 16.65 -7.10
CA GLU A 152 -35.09 15.22 -7.33
C GLU A 152 -33.82 14.47 -6.87
N SER A 153 -33.97 13.21 -6.44
CA SER A 153 -32.85 12.39 -6.00
C SER A 153 -33.11 10.89 -6.20
N ASN A 154 -32.05 10.08 -6.07
CA ASN A 154 -32.10 8.62 -6.10
C ASN A 154 -32.85 7.99 -7.30
N PRO A 155 -32.69 8.51 -8.54
CA PRO A 155 -33.40 7.97 -9.70
C PRO A 155 -32.98 6.52 -9.99
N ARG A 156 -33.89 5.73 -10.55
CA ARG A 156 -33.66 4.31 -10.87
C ARG A 156 -34.27 3.91 -12.22
N TRP A 157 -33.60 3.00 -12.92
CA TRP A 157 -34.17 2.33 -14.08
C TRP A 157 -35.33 1.42 -13.64
N ALA A 158 -36.40 1.37 -14.45
CA ALA A 158 -37.59 0.58 -14.13
C ALA A 158 -37.41 -0.93 -14.41
N ARG A 159 -36.46 -1.27 -15.29
CA ARG A 159 -36.04 -2.65 -15.60
C ARG A 159 -34.51 -2.64 -15.79
N ASN A 160 -33.83 -3.63 -15.21
CA ASN A 160 -32.43 -3.96 -15.47
C ASN A 160 -32.38 -5.26 -16.26
#